data_AF-A0A4Q2DL42-F1
#
_entry.id   AF-A0A4Q2DL42-F1
#
_cell.length_a   1.000
_cell.length_b   1.000
_cell.length_c   1.000
_cell.angle_alpha   90.00
_cell.angle_beta   90.00
_cell.angle_gamma   90.00
#
_symmetry.space_group_name_H-M   'P 1'
#
loop_
_entity.id
_entity.type
_entity.pdbx_description
1 polymer ?
#
loop_
_entity_poly.entity_id
_entity_poly.type
_entity_poly.pdbx_seq_one_letter_code
_entity_poly.pdbx_strand_id
1 'polypeptide(L)'
;MFFRDQRHLAHPIFQHVTHLDIVWDDEKQWNLDALPQLECLTHLSLDIRFSPRPAKLIKAIASLSPASLRVLVLWIMSFHEFCDGHVHLADIKAVCEGEVDPRAVIAYSGKIRADSGMHPEYAIMRSYEDMLYDWSGEQALGNDLWSLAEEKIEARRRLKEKEAPPRDPFAAQVVESPPLPQALFSAVEPVC
;
A
#
# COMPACT_ATOMS: atom_id res chain seq x y z
N MET A 1 -10.39 32.60 -12.85
CA MET A 1 -10.03 31.17 -12.94
C MET A 1 -8.57 31.09 -12.47
N PHE A 2 -8.35 30.88 -11.17
CA PHE A 2 -7.00 30.82 -10.62
C PHE A 2 -6.43 29.44 -10.92
N PHE A 3 -5.28 29.37 -11.58
CA PHE A 3 -4.46 28.16 -11.58
C PHE A 3 -4.17 27.87 -10.11
N ARG A 4 -4.80 26.85 -9.54
CA ARG A 4 -4.33 26.29 -8.27
C ARG A 4 -2.94 25.75 -8.57
N ASP A 5 -1.90 26.32 -7.97
CA ASP A 5 -0.55 25.78 -8.01
C ASP A 5 -0.57 24.34 -7.53
N GLN A 6 -0.65 23.39 -8.47
CA GLN A 6 -0.56 21.97 -8.16
C GLN A 6 0.91 21.68 -7.83
N ARG A 7 1.13 20.94 -6.73
CA ARG A 7 2.47 20.45 -6.42
C ARG A 7 2.76 19.27 -7.34
N HIS A 8 3.78 19.39 -8.18
CA HIS A 8 4.12 18.41 -9.19
C HIS A 8 5.30 17.54 -8.75
N LEU A 9 5.10 16.23 -8.74
CA LEU A 9 6.16 15.23 -8.47
C LEU A 9 7.07 14.96 -9.68
N ALA A 10 6.73 15.53 -10.85
CA ALA A 10 7.50 15.36 -12.10
C ALA A 10 8.79 16.20 -12.17
N HIS A 11 9.11 16.96 -11.12
CA HIS A 11 10.33 17.78 -11.12
C HIS A 11 11.58 16.87 -11.06
N PRO A 12 12.66 17.13 -11.82
CA PRO A 12 13.85 16.28 -11.85
C PRO A 12 14.50 16.02 -10.49
N ILE A 13 14.28 16.89 -9.49
CA ILE A 13 14.78 16.67 -8.12
C ILE A 13 14.23 15.38 -7.48
N PHE A 14 13.07 14.89 -7.94
CA PHE A 14 12.42 13.69 -7.40
C PHE A 14 12.85 12.39 -8.10
N GLN A 15 13.65 12.46 -9.18
CA GLN A 15 13.97 11.30 -10.03
C GLN A 15 14.66 10.14 -9.31
N HIS A 16 15.35 10.42 -8.19
CA HIS A 16 16.05 9.42 -7.37
C HIS A 16 15.50 9.30 -5.96
N VAL A 17 14.31 9.87 -5.71
CA VAL A 17 13.70 9.81 -4.38
C VAL A 17 13.25 8.38 -4.09
N THR A 18 13.72 7.85 -2.97
CA THR A 18 13.36 6.53 -2.46
C THR A 18 12.34 6.59 -1.34
N HIS A 19 12.37 7.66 -0.54
CA HIS A 19 11.46 7.92 0.58
C HIS A 19 10.79 9.28 0.38
N LEU A 20 9.47 9.30 0.43
CA LEU A 20 8.69 10.52 0.24
C LEU A 20 7.61 10.63 1.33
N ASP A 21 7.69 11.71 2.11
CA ASP A 21 6.63 12.15 3.01
C ASP A 21 5.83 13.27 2.36
N ILE A 22 4.52 13.06 2.20
CA ILE A 22 3.59 14.04 1.65
C ILE A 22 2.66 14.51 2.76
N VAL A 23 2.85 15.74 3.21
CA VAL A 23 1.87 16.41 4.07
C VAL A 23 0.73 16.96 3.21
N TRP A 24 -0.47 16.44 3.43
CA TRP A 24 -1.67 16.82 2.70
C TRP A 24 -2.19 18.16 3.18
N ASP A 25 -2.33 19.07 2.25
CA ASP A 25 -2.82 20.42 2.49
C ASP A 25 -4.14 20.59 1.73
N ASP A 26 -5.24 20.85 2.44
CA ASP A 26 -6.56 20.97 1.82
C ASP A 26 -6.65 22.15 0.85
N GLU A 27 -5.76 23.14 0.98
CA GLU A 27 -5.66 24.26 0.06
C GLU A 27 -4.87 23.93 -1.22
N LYS A 28 -3.97 22.94 -1.15
CA LYS A 28 -3.03 22.57 -2.22
C LYS A 28 -3.03 21.07 -2.44
N GLN A 29 -3.75 20.65 -3.48
CA GLN A 29 -3.80 19.24 -3.88
C GLN A 29 -2.47 18.81 -4.51
N TRP A 30 -1.91 17.72 -3.99
CA TRP A 30 -0.82 17.01 -4.65
C TRP A 30 -1.33 16.28 -5.87
N ASN A 31 -0.63 16.43 -7.00
CA ASN A 31 -0.91 15.63 -8.18
C ASN A 31 -0.27 14.24 -8.03
N LEU A 32 -1.05 13.29 -7.51
CA LEU A 32 -0.61 11.90 -7.33
C LEU A 32 -0.52 11.11 -8.64
N ASP A 33 -1.06 11.62 -9.75
CA ASP A 33 -0.97 10.96 -11.06
C ASP A 33 0.48 10.91 -11.58
N ALA A 34 1.37 11.70 -10.98
CA ALA A 34 2.80 11.69 -11.25
C ALA A 34 3.59 10.65 -10.41
N LEU A 35 2.96 9.96 -9.45
CA LEU A 35 3.61 8.90 -8.68
C LEU A 35 4.28 7.79 -9.54
N PRO A 36 3.70 7.33 -10.66
CA PRO A 36 4.34 6.31 -11.49
C PRO A 36 5.72 6.72 -12.03
N GLN A 37 6.00 8.03 -12.11
CA GLN A 37 7.27 8.56 -12.63
C GLN A 37 8.41 8.48 -11.62
N LEU A 38 8.10 8.23 -10.34
CA LEU A 38 9.07 8.10 -9.27
C LEU A 38 9.60 6.65 -9.21
N GLU A 39 10.30 6.20 -10.25
CA GLU A 39 10.69 4.80 -10.41
C GLU A 39 11.55 4.26 -9.25
N CYS A 40 12.28 5.12 -8.54
CA CYS A 40 13.08 4.74 -7.38
C CYS A 40 12.32 4.72 -6.05
N LEU A 41 11.05 5.14 -6.02
CA LEU A 41 10.27 5.30 -4.79
C LEU A 41 9.95 3.93 -4.17
N THR A 42 10.51 3.67 -2.99
CA THR A 42 10.27 2.45 -2.22
C THR A 42 9.36 2.69 -1.02
N HIS A 43 9.39 3.89 -0.45
CA HIS A 43 8.64 4.27 0.75
C HIS A 43 7.85 5.55 0.51
N LEU A 44 6.53 5.48 0.74
CA LEU A 44 5.63 6.61 0.61
C LEU A 44 4.82 6.75 1.89
N SER A 45 4.78 7.95 2.44
CA SER A 45 3.96 8.30 3.60
C SER A 45 3.08 9.49 3.22
N LEU A 46 1.79 9.41 3.57
CA LEU A 46 0.85 10.50 3.40
C LEU A 46 0.29 10.90 4.75
N ASP A 47 0.57 12.15 5.12
CA ASP A 47 -0.04 12.81 6.26
C ASP A 47 -1.33 13.50 5.85
N ILE A 48 -2.44 12.77 6.03
CA ILE A 48 -3.78 13.29 5.79
C ILE A 48 -4.43 13.63 7.12
N ARG A 49 -4.80 14.91 7.28
CA ARG A 49 -5.50 15.39 8.49
C ARG A 49 -6.80 14.61 8.76
N PHE A 50 -7.50 14.22 7.70
CA PHE A 50 -8.69 13.38 7.79
C PHE A 50 -8.97 12.69 6.45
N SER A 51 -9.17 11.37 6.46
CA SER A 51 -9.83 10.67 5.34
C SER A 51 -11.00 9.85 5.87
N PRO A 52 -12.21 10.10 5.37
CA PRO A 52 -13.36 9.28 5.70
C PRO A 52 -13.31 7.91 5.01
N ARG A 53 -12.32 7.59 4.15
CA ARG A 53 -12.25 6.25 3.53
C ARG A 53 -10.80 5.82 3.32
N PRO A 54 -10.09 5.44 4.40
CA PRO A 54 -8.68 5.04 4.34
C PRO A 54 -8.42 3.94 3.32
N ALA A 55 -9.25 2.89 3.31
CA ALA A 55 -9.11 1.77 2.39
C ALA A 55 -9.25 2.19 0.92
N LYS A 56 -10.21 3.07 0.61
CA LYS A 56 -10.42 3.57 -0.76
C LYS A 56 -9.23 4.43 -1.21
N LEU A 57 -8.74 5.29 -0.33
CA LEU A 57 -7.59 6.15 -0.63
C LEU A 57 -6.33 5.32 -0.87
N ILE A 58 -6.06 4.32 -0.02
CA ILE A 58 -4.92 3.41 -0.19
C ILE A 58 -5.03 2.66 -1.52
N LYS A 59 -6.20 2.13 -1.88
CA LYS A 59 -6.38 1.47 -3.20
C LYS A 59 -6.06 2.41 -4.36
N ALA A 60 -6.51 3.66 -4.28
CA ALA A 60 -6.24 4.66 -5.31
C ALA A 60 -4.73 4.95 -5.41
N ILE A 61 -4.07 5.21 -4.29
CA ILE A 61 -2.62 5.48 -4.27
C ILE A 61 -1.83 4.28 -4.76
N ALA A 62 -2.15 3.08 -4.25
CA ALA A 62 -1.50 1.84 -4.66
C ALA A 62 -1.61 1.58 -6.16
N SER A 63 -2.76 1.93 -6.78
CA SER A 63 -2.96 1.78 -8.22
C SER A 63 -2.14 2.77 -9.08
N LEU A 64 -1.72 3.89 -8.49
CA LEU A 64 -0.87 4.90 -9.12
C LEU A 64 0.61 4.74 -8.71
N SER A 65 0.90 3.84 -7.78
CA SER A 65 2.24 3.72 -7.23
C SER A 65 3.19 2.99 -8.18
N PRO A 66 4.47 3.35 -8.22
CA PRO A 66 5.46 2.65 -9.01
C PRO A 66 5.63 1.22 -8.50
N ALA A 67 6.07 0.31 -9.39
CA ALA A 67 6.27 -1.11 -9.05
C ALA A 67 7.38 -1.31 -7.99
N SER A 68 8.24 -0.33 -7.80
CA SER A 68 9.27 -0.28 -6.76
C SER A 68 8.71 -0.03 -5.36
N LEU A 69 7.47 0.46 -5.21
CA LEU A 69 6.91 0.75 -3.89
C LEU A 69 6.81 -0.52 -3.05
N ARG A 70 7.33 -0.45 -1.82
CA ARG A 70 7.38 -1.52 -0.82
C ARG A 70 6.59 -1.17 0.44
N VAL A 71 6.55 0.11 0.80
CA VAL A 71 5.91 0.60 2.02
C VAL A 71 5.01 1.78 1.67
N LEU A 72 3.75 1.71 2.10
CA LEU A 72 2.79 2.79 2.02
C LEU A 72 2.24 3.08 3.42
N VAL A 73 2.62 4.21 4.00
CA VAL A 73 2.10 4.67 5.29
C VAL A 73 0.99 5.68 5.04
N LEU A 74 -0.17 5.45 5.64
CA LEU A 74 -1.21 6.47 5.74
C LEU A 74 -1.31 6.91 7.19
N TRP A 75 -0.93 8.15 7.46
CA TRP A 75 -1.15 8.74 8.77
C TRP A 75 -2.61 9.13 8.92
N ILE A 76 -3.17 8.82 10.07
CA ILE A 76 -4.47 9.33 10.50
C ILE A 76 -4.17 10.19 11.71
N MET A 77 -4.04 11.50 11.51
CA MET A 77 -3.96 12.43 12.63
C MET A 77 -5.36 12.59 13.22
N SER A 78 -5.54 12.21 14.49
CA SER A 78 -6.78 12.51 15.17
C SER A 78 -6.54 13.46 16.33
N PHE A 79 -7.02 14.69 16.17
CA PHE A 79 -7.21 15.62 17.27
C PHE A 79 -8.37 15.19 18.20
N HIS A 80 -9.11 14.13 17.83
CA HIS A 80 -10.23 13.59 18.59
C HIS A 80 -10.05 12.09 18.88
N GLU A 81 -10.60 11.59 19.98
CA GLU A 81 -10.50 10.18 20.32
C GLU A 81 -11.26 9.31 19.30
N PHE A 82 -10.67 8.20 18.82
CA PHE A 82 -11.44 7.18 18.11
C PHE A 82 -12.53 6.65 19.04
N CYS A 83 -13.79 6.96 18.75
CA CYS A 83 -14.95 6.46 19.48
C CYS A 83 -15.64 5.34 18.72
N ASP A 84 -16.38 4.51 19.45
CA ASP A 84 -17.24 3.48 18.84
C ASP A 84 -18.31 4.14 17.95
N GLY A 85 -18.48 3.66 16.72
CA GLY A 85 -19.37 4.27 15.71
C GLY A 85 -18.70 5.23 14.71
N HIS A 86 -17.38 5.47 14.81
CA HIS A 86 -16.65 6.06 13.68
C HIS A 86 -16.74 5.12 12.48
N VAL A 87 -17.37 5.62 11.41
CA VAL A 87 -17.85 4.88 10.22
C VAL A 87 -16.76 4.10 9.46
N HIS A 88 -15.50 4.15 9.90
CA HIS A 88 -14.32 3.71 9.15
C HIS A 88 -13.41 2.74 9.92
N LEU A 89 -13.83 2.24 11.09
CA LEU A 89 -13.07 1.25 11.85
C LEU A 89 -12.77 -0.01 11.02
N ALA A 90 -13.78 -0.51 10.30
CA ALA A 90 -13.62 -1.67 9.42
C ALA A 90 -12.62 -1.40 8.28
N ASP A 91 -12.64 -0.20 7.70
CA ASP A 91 -11.68 0.20 6.65
C ASP A 91 -10.25 0.24 7.20
N ILE A 92 -10.04 0.82 8.38
CA ILE A 92 -8.74 0.87 9.04
C ILE A 92 -8.26 -0.55 9.33
N LYS A 93 -9.13 -1.38 9.91
CA LYS A 93 -8.81 -2.78 10.21
C LYS A 93 -8.39 -3.55 8.97
N ALA A 94 -9.16 -3.46 7.87
CA ALA A 94 -8.83 -4.13 6.61
C ALA A 94 -7.46 -3.69 6.04
N VAL A 95 -7.08 -2.42 6.20
CA VAL A 95 -5.72 -1.95 5.86
C VAL A 95 -4.69 -2.57 6.80
N CYS A 96 -4.94 -2.53 8.11
CA CYS A 96 -4.05 -3.04 9.13
C CYS A 96 -3.85 -4.57 9.09
N GLU A 97 -4.78 -5.30 8.50
CA GLU A 97 -4.68 -6.75 8.23
C GLU A 97 -4.06 -7.04 6.86
N GLY A 98 -3.81 -6.01 6.04
CA GLY A 98 -3.22 -6.13 4.72
C GLY A 98 -4.18 -6.77 3.69
N GLU A 99 -5.49 -6.60 3.88
CA GLU A 99 -6.53 -7.02 2.92
C GLU A 99 -6.67 -6.02 1.76
N VAL A 100 -6.38 -4.74 2.03
CA VAL A 100 -6.51 -3.65 1.06
C VAL A 100 -5.30 -3.58 0.13
N ASP A 101 -4.11 -3.47 0.70
CA ASP A 101 -2.81 -3.61 0.03
C ASP A 101 -1.81 -4.16 1.08
N PRO A 102 -1.07 -5.24 0.80
CA PRO A 102 -0.17 -5.84 1.77
C PRO A 102 1.00 -4.93 2.18
N ARG A 103 1.32 -3.90 1.38
CA ARG A 103 2.37 -2.90 1.63
C ARG A 103 1.88 -1.73 2.46
N ALA A 104 0.57 -1.64 2.72
CA ALA A 104 -0.01 -0.49 3.38
C ALA A 104 -0.05 -0.66 4.90
N VAL A 105 0.26 0.39 5.63
CA VAL A 105 0.15 0.47 7.09
C VAL A 105 -0.54 1.77 7.49
N ILE A 106 -1.25 1.74 8.61
CA ILE A 106 -1.79 2.95 9.24
C ILE A 106 -0.83 3.40 10.33
N ALA A 107 -0.46 4.67 10.29
CA ALA A 107 0.18 5.36 11.41
C ALA A 107 -0.83 6.29 12.08
N TYR A 108 -0.70 6.46 13.40
CA TYR A 108 -1.66 7.20 14.19
C TYR A 108 -0.96 7.98 15.31
N SER A 109 -1.36 9.24 15.47
CA SER A 109 -1.04 10.05 16.65
C SER A 109 -2.31 10.38 17.42
N GLY A 110 -2.29 10.09 18.72
CA GLY A 110 -3.43 10.31 19.62
C GLY A 110 -3.65 9.14 20.58
N LYS A 111 -4.79 9.17 21.29
CA LYS A 111 -5.23 8.07 22.15
C LYS A 111 -6.23 7.19 21.41
N ILE A 112 -6.05 5.88 21.50
CA ILE A 112 -7.06 4.90 21.10
C ILE A 112 -7.90 4.62 22.34
N ARG A 113 -9.21 4.83 22.29
CA ARG A 113 -10.07 4.47 23.43
C ARG A 113 -10.22 2.98 23.52
N ALA A 114 -10.28 2.45 24.74
CA ALA A 114 -10.45 1.03 24.99
C ALA A 114 -11.78 0.48 24.42
N ASP A 115 -12.80 1.34 24.29
CA ASP A 115 -14.12 1.01 23.73
C ASP A 115 -14.19 1.14 22.20
N SER A 116 -13.11 1.54 21.52
CA SER A 116 -13.13 1.80 20.07
C SER A 116 -13.03 0.56 19.19
N GLY A 117 -12.76 -0.62 19.77
CA GLY A 117 -12.47 -1.84 19.02
C GLY A 117 -11.16 -1.82 18.22
N MET A 118 -10.40 -0.72 18.24
CA MET A 118 -9.02 -0.66 17.70
C MET A 118 -8.05 -1.26 18.71
N HIS A 119 -7.34 -2.32 18.33
CA HIS A 119 -6.21 -2.79 19.10
C HIS A 119 -4.95 -1.97 18.74
N PRO A 120 -4.12 -1.55 19.72
CA PRO A 120 -2.86 -0.83 19.49
C PRO A 120 -1.93 -1.50 18.47
N GLU A 121 -2.02 -2.83 18.32
CA GLU A 121 -1.19 -3.60 17.40
C GLU A 121 -1.55 -3.39 15.92
N TYR A 122 -2.76 -2.91 15.61
CA TYR A 122 -3.21 -2.74 14.23
C TYR A 122 -2.49 -1.60 13.52
N ALA A 123 -2.23 -0.50 14.21
CA ALA A 123 -1.56 0.69 13.66
C ALA A 123 -0.15 0.87 14.24
N ILE A 124 0.63 1.76 13.64
CA ILE A 124 1.86 2.29 14.24
C ILE A 124 1.43 3.49 15.10
N MET A 125 1.50 3.33 16.42
CA MET A 125 1.22 4.43 17.33
C MET A 125 2.47 5.29 17.51
N ARG A 126 2.33 6.61 17.35
CA ARG A 126 3.43 7.57 17.51
C ARG A 126 2.98 8.69 18.43
N SER A 127 3.81 9.04 19.41
CA SER A 127 3.61 10.27 20.17
C SER A 127 3.96 11.48 19.31
N TYR A 128 3.60 12.69 19.76
CA TYR A 128 4.02 13.91 19.07
C TYR A 128 5.55 14.03 19.01
N GLU A 129 6.24 13.63 20.08
CA GLU A 129 7.70 13.64 20.14
C GLU A 129 8.31 12.65 19.14
N ASP A 130 7.75 11.44 19.05
CA ASP A 130 8.15 10.45 18.05
C ASP A 130 8.01 10.96 16.61
N MET A 131 6.93 11.69 16.31
CA MET A 131 6.73 12.31 14.98
C MET A 131 7.81 13.35 14.68
N LEU A 132 8.18 14.17 15.66
CA LEU A 132 9.26 15.15 15.48
C LEU A 132 10.60 14.46 15.18
N TYR A 133 10.87 13.33 15.83
CA TYR A 133 12.07 12.54 15.57
C TYR A 133 12.05 11.82 14.21
N ASP A 134 10.89 11.33 13.78
CA ASP A 134 10.71 10.77 12.43
C ASP A 134 11.05 11.82 11.37
N TRP A 135 10.56 13.06 11.55
CA TRP A 135 10.77 14.15 10.60
C TRP A 135 12.17 14.73 10.64
N SER A 136 12.85 14.71 11.79
CA SER A 136 14.24 15.16 11.89
C SER A 136 15.24 14.12 11.39
N GLY A 137 14.84 12.84 11.32
CA GLY A 137 15.71 11.72 10.96
C GLY A 137 16.72 11.36 12.06
N GLU A 138 16.50 11.84 13.29
CA GLU A 138 17.42 11.64 14.43
C GLU A 138 17.15 10.35 15.22
N GLN A 139 16.14 9.59 14.83
CA GLN A 139 15.76 8.39 15.56
C GLN A 139 16.71 7.21 15.34
N ALA A 140 16.84 6.37 16.35
CA ALA A 140 17.63 5.15 16.25
C ALA A 140 17.00 4.18 15.25
N LEU A 141 17.84 3.54 14.43
CA LEU A 141 17.45 2.47 13.50
C LEU A 141 16.59 1.43 14.22
N GLY A 142 15.44 1.08 13.62
CA GLY A 142 14.51 0.11 14.18
C GLY A 142 13.36 0.72 15.00
N ASN A 143 13.44 2.00 15.36
CA ASN A 143 12.36 2.71 16.06
C ASN A 143 11.82 3.91 15.27
N ASP A 144 12.32 4.17 14.07
CA ASP A 144 11.74 5.13 13.13
C ASP A 144 10.48 4.57 12.46
N LEU A 145 9.64 5.46 11.95
CA LEU A 145 8.39 5.14 11.26
C LEU A 145 8.58 4.07 10.18
N TRP A 146 9.65 4.16 9.38
CA TRP A 146 9.87 3.28 8.25
C TRP A 146 10.21 1.88 8.70
N SER A 147 11.14 1.75 9.66
CA SER A 147 11.47 0.46 10.26
C SER A 147 10.24 -0.24 10.85
N LEU A 148 9.38 0.50 11.57
CA LEU A 148 8.15 -0.05 12.15
C LEU A 148 7.13 -0.47 11.07
N ALA A 149 7.06 0.28 9.96
CA ALA A 149 6.21 -0.06 8.83
C ALA A 149 6.68 -1.33 8.12
N GLU A 150 7.98 -1.44 7.84
CA GLU A 150 8.59 -2.63 7.26
C GLU A 150 8.37 -3.86 8.15
N GLU A 151 8.57 -3.73 9.47
CA GLU A 151 8.35 -4.82 10.43
C GLU A 151 6.92 -5.35 10.36
N LYS A 152 5.91 -4.47 10.37
CA LYS A 152 4.50 -4.89 10.28
C LYS A 152 4.20 -5.59 8.96
N ILE A 153 4.69 -5.06 7.84
CA ILE A 153 4.47 -5.66 6.51
C ILE A 153 5.11 -7.05 6.43
N GLU A 154 6.34 -7.18 6.92
CA GLU A 154 7.07 -8.44 6.94
C GLU A 154 6.44 -9.47 7.90
N ALA A 155 5.98 -9.04 9.07
CA ALA A 155 5.25 -9.90 10.01
C ALA A 155 3.98 -10.48 9.36
N ARG A 156 3.20 -9.67 8.64
CA ARG A 156 2.01 -10.13 7.89
C ARG A 156 2.39 -11.13 6.80
N ARG A 157 3.47 -10.87 6.06
CA ARG A 157 3.97 -11.77 5.01
C ARG A 157 4.28 -13.15 5.59
N ARG A 158 5.02 -13.19 6.70
CA ARG A 158 5.38 -14.43 7.40
C ARG A 158 4.15 -15.20 7.92
N LEU A 159 3.12 -14.50 8.38
CA LEU A 159 1.87 -15.14 8.81
C LEU A 159 1.15 -15.79 7.63
N LYS A 160 1.00 -15.07 6.50
CA LYS A 160 0.38 -15.62 5.29
C LYS A 160 1.14 -16.81 4.71
N GLU A 161 2.47 -16.81 4.81
CA GLU A 161 3.31 -17.96 4.40
C GLU A 161 3.10 -19.19 5.28
N LYS A 162 2.88 -19.02 6.59
CA LYS A 162 2.58 -20.13 7.52
C LYS A 162 1.17 -20.69 7.33
N GLU A 163 0.22 -19.86 6.92
CA GLU A 163 -1.17 -20.23 6.67
C GLU A 163 -1.39 -20.82 5.27
N ALA A 164 -0.43 -20.65 4.35
CA ALA A 164 -0.52 -21.22 3.02
C ALA A 164 -0.52 -22.75 3.07
N PRO A 165 -1.47 -23.44 2.40
CA PRO A 165 -1.44 -24.89 2.31
C PRO A 165 -0.12 -25.33 1.66
N PRO A 166 0.41 -26.52 2.03
CA PRO A 166 1.64 -27.02 1.45
C PRO A 166 1.51 -27.01 -0.08
N ARG A 167 2.43 -26.31 -0.76
CA ARG A 167 2.50 -26.33 -2.23
C ARG A 167 2.75 -27.77 -2.64
N ASP A 168 1.72 -28.42 -3.19
CA ASP A 168 1.86 -29.75 -3.78
C ASP A 168 2.86 -29.64 -4.94
N PRO A 169 4.06 -30.24 -4.84
CA PRO A 169 5.06 -30.15 -5.89
C PRO A 169 4.65 -30.86 -7.19
N PHE A 170 3.51 -31.59 -7.20
CA PHE A 170 3.04 -32.35 -8.35
C PHE A 170 1.87 -31.70 -9.11
N ALA A 171 1.32 -30.57 -8.65
CA ALA A 171 0.18 -29.93 -9.33
C ALA A 171 0.52 -29.22 -10.65
N ALA A 172 1.81 -29.10 -11.01
CA ALA A 172 2.27 -28.36 -12.19
C ALA A 172 2.59 -29.22 -13.44
N GLN A 173 2.15 -30.48 -13.50
CA GLN A 173 2.31 -31.32 -14.70
C GLN A 173 0.98 -31.81 -15.26
N VAL A 174 0.14 -30.89 -15.73
CA VAL A 174 -0.78 -31.22 -16.83
C VAL A 174 -0.08 -30.78 -18.11
N VAL A 175 0.70 -31.69 -18.67
CA VAL A 175 1.28 -31.54 -20.02
C VAL A 175 0.10 -31.59 -20.99
N GLU A 176 -0.28 -30.43 -21.53
CA GLU A 176 -1.16 -30.40 -22.70
C GLU A 176 -0.51 -31.23 -23.81
N SER A 177 -1.13 -32.36 -24.13
CA SER A 177 -0.69 -33.22 -25.22
C SER A 177 -0.88 -32.48 -26.54
N PRO A 178 0.13 -32.43 -27.42
CA PRO A 178 -0.01 -31.77 -28.72
C PRO A 178 -1.05 -32.49 -29.58
N PRO A 179 -1.86 -31.78 -30.38
CA PRO A 179 -2.83 -32.41 -31.26
C PRO A 179 -2.13 -33.24 -32.35
N LEU A 180 -2.65 -34.44 -32.59
CA LEU A 180 -2.19 -35.36 -33.63
C LEU A 180 -2.29 -34.71 -35.04
N PRO A 181 -1.30 -34.90 -35.92
CA PRO A 181 -1.35 -34.39 -37.28
C PRO A 181 -2.44 -35.11 -38.08
N GLN A 182 -3.34 -34.34 -38.68
CA GLN A 182 -4.33 -34.86 -39.62
C GLN A 182 -3.60 -35.39 -40.87
N ALA A 183 -3.69 -36.70 -41.07
CA ALA A 183 -3.18 -37.36 -42.25
C ALA A 183 -3.92 -36.89 -43.51
N LEU A 184 -3.13 -36.59 -44.53
CA LEU A 184 -3.52 -36.30 -45.91
C LEU A 184 -4.43 -37.40 -46.46
N PHE A 185 -5.71 -37.10 -46.68
CA PHE A 185 -6.52 -37.86 -47.62
C PHE A 185 -6.28 -37.31 -49.02
N SER A 186 -5.57 -38.10 -49.82
CA SER A 186 -5.42 -37.90 -51.25
C SER A 186 -6.49 -38.69 -52.01
N ALA A 187 -7.09 -38.01 -53.00
CA ALA A 187 -7.72 -38.50 -54.23
C ALA A 187 -8.94 -39.45 -54.13
N VAL A 188 -10.01 -39.13 -54.87
CA VAL A 188 -10.36 -39.76 -56.16
C VAL A 188 -11.45 -38.90 -56.83
N GLU A 189 -11.15 -38.37 -58.02
CA GLU A 189 -12.14 -37.88 -58.98
C GLU A 189 -12.87 -39.06 -59.64
N PRO A 190 -14.14 -38.93 -60.05
CA PRO A 190 -14.67 -39.72 -61.14
C PRO A 190 -14.81 -38.90 -62.42
N VAL A 191 -14.27 -39.50 -63.47
CA VAL A 191 -14.42 -39.19 -64.89
C VAL A 191 -15.82 -39.62 -65.39
N CYS A 192 -16.29 -38.91 -66.42
CA CYS A 192 -17.54 -39.02 -67.21
C CYS A 192 -18.75 -38.23 -66.69
#